data_AF-A0A223D3P8-F1
#
_entry.id   AF-A0A223D3P8-F1
#
_cell.length_a   1.000
_cell.length_b   1.000
_cell.length_c   1.000
_cell.angle_alpha   90.00
_cell.angle_beta   90.00
_cell.angle_gamma   90.00
#
_symmetry.space_group_name_H-M   'P 1'
#
loop_
_entity.id
_entity.type
_entity.pdbx_description
1 polymer ?
#
loop_
_entity_poly.entity_id
_entity_poly.type
_entity_poly.pdbx_seq_one_letter_code
_entity_poly.pdbx_strand_id
1 'polypeptide(L)'
;MSGTFMLFTWGVAIVSALIATFSRKAPKVLSIILGVILAQGLMFVGGHMLHLSFGPIIDLGGTATPIVTDIILALIGAFLGAFLAKAFRRGR
;
A
#
# COMPACT_ATOMS: atom_id res chain seq x y z
N MET A 1 8.10 -2.68 -15.72
CA MET A 1 7.51 -3.51 -14.64
C MET A 1 6.88 -4.74 -15.29
N SER A 2 7.18 -5.93 -14.78
CA SER A 2 6.53 -7.16 -15.25
C SER A 2 5.05 -7.17 -14.86
N GLY A 3 4.20 -7.84 -15.64
CA GLY A 3 2.78 -7.99 -15.30
C GLY A 3 2.58 -8.66 -13.93
N THR A 4 3.44 -9.61 -13.58
CA THR A 4 3.45 -10.31 -12.29
C THR A 4 3.76 -9.38 -11.12
N PHE A 5 4.75 -8.49 -11.27
CA PHE A 5 5.07 -7.49 -10.26
C PHE A 5 3.92 -6.50 -10.05
N MET A 6 3.28 -6.06 -11.14
CA MET A 6 2.11 -5.19 -11.05
C MET A 6 0.94 -5.87 -10.33
N LEU A 7 0.62 -7.12 -10.66
CA LEU A 7 -0.44 -7.88 -9.96
C LEU A 7 -0.14 -8.03 -8.47
N PHE A 8 1.12 -8.27 -8.12
CA PHE A 8 1.56 -8.35 -6.73
C PHE A 8 1.35 -7.03 -5.98
N THR A 9 1.88 -5.91 -6.49
CA THR A 9 1.77 -4.61 -5.80
C THR A 9 0.32 -4.14 -5.68
N TRP A 10 -0.49 -4.33 -6.72
CA TRP A 10 -1.92 -4.03 -6.67
C TRP A 10 -2.67 -4.91 -5.67
N GLY A 11 -2.39 -6.22 -5.65
CA GLY A 11 -2.97 -7.15 -4.70
C GLY A 11 -2.64 -6.74 -3.25
N VAL A 12 -1.37 -6.49 -2.96
CA VAL A 12 -0.90 -6.06 -1.64
C VAL A 12 -1.53 -4.73 -1.22
N ALA A 13 -1.61 -3.75 -2.12
CA ALA A 13 -2.22 -2.46 -1.84
C ALA A 13 -3.72 -2.58 -1.51
N ILE A 14 -4.47 -3.38 -2.28
CA ILE A 14 -5.91 -3.61 -2.06
C ILE A 14 -6.13 -4.34 -0.72
N VAL A 15 -5.41 -5.42 -0.47
CA VAL A 15 -5.52 -6.18 0.79
C VAL A 15 -5.17 -5.29 1.98
N SER A 16 -4.10 -4.51 1.89
CA SER A 16 -3.70 -3.57 2.94
C SER A 16 -4.76 -2.50 3.19
N ALA A 17 -5.32 -1.91 2.13
CA ALA A 17 -6.38 -0.91 2.22
C ALA A 17 -7.66 -1.46 2.85
N LEU A 18 -8.04 -2.70 2.53
CA LEU A 18 -9.16 -3.38 3.18
C LEU A 18 -8.88 -3.57 4.67
N ILE A 19 -7.73 -4.15 5.04
CA ILE A 19 -7.33 -4.36 6.44
C ILE A 19 -7.37 -3.05 7.22
N ALA A 20 -6.77 -1.99 6.70
CA ALA A 20 -6.74 -0.67 7.33
C ALA A 20 -8.15 -0.08 7.50
N THR A 21 -8.99 -0.19 6.47
CA THR A 21 -10.36 0.32 6.46
C THR A 21 -11.23 -0.36 7.53
N PHE A 22 -11.19 -1.69 7.58
CA PHE A 22 -11.94 -2.47 8.57
C PHE A 22 -11.42 -2.23 10.00
N SER A 23 -10.10 -2.19 10.19
CA SER A 23 -9.47 -1.97 11.50
C SER A 23 -9.80 -0.59 12.09
N ARG A 24 -9.86 0.46 11.26
CA ARG A 24 -10.10 1.84 11.73
C ARG A 24 -11.57 2.24 11.80
N LYS A 25 -12.49 1.35 11.38
CA LYS A 25 -13.93 1.64 11.20
C LYS A 25 -14.16 2.91 10.36
N ALA A 26 -13.34 3.09 9.32
CA ALA A 26 -13.35 4.26 8.44
C ALA A 26 -14.47 4.14 7.38
N PRO A 27 -14.90 5.24 6.74
CA PRO A 27 -15.87 5.18 5.64
C PRO A 27 -15.33 4.30 4.51
N LYS A 28 -16.01 3.17 4.25
CA LYS A 28 -15.48 2.03 3.49
C LYS A 28 -14.90 2.43 2.13
N VAL A 29 -15.70 3.10 1.29
CA VAL A 29 -15.30 3.42 -0.09
C VAL A 29 -14.12 4.40 -0.13
N LEU A 30 -14.23 5.53 0.57
CA LEU A 30 -13.20 6.57 0.55
C LEU A 30 -11.88 6.10 1.19
N SER A 31 -11.98 5.33 2.28
CA SER A 31 -10.83 4.74 2.98
C SER A 31 -10.08 3.74 2.10
N ILE A 32 -10.80 2.89 1.36
CA ILE A 32 -10.16 1.93 0.44
C ILE A 32 -9.46 2.67 -0.70
N ILE A 33 -10.13 3.64 -1.33
CA ILE A 33 -9.56 4.40 -2.45
C ILE A 33 -8.29 5.15 -2.00
N LEU A 34 -8.39 5.93 -0.92
CA LEU A 34 -7.24 6.66 -0.40
C LEU A 34 -6.13 5.72 0.08
N GLY A 35 -6.51 4.59 0.70
CA GLY A 35 -5.56 3.59 1.17
C GLY A 35 -4.78 2.94 0.03
N VAL A 36 -5.44 2.59 -1.08
CA VAL A 36 -4.77 2.02 -2.26
C VAL A 36 -3.83 3.03 -2.90
N ILE A 37 -4.26 4.29 -3.08
CA ILE A 37 -3.45 5.35 -3.68
C ILE A 37 -2.19 5.59 -2.83
N LEU A 38 -2.34 5.71 -1.50
CA LEU A 38 -1.21 5.94 -0.60
C LEU A 38 -0.30 4.73 -0.47
N ALA A 39 -0.85 3.51 -0.45
CA ALA A 39 -0.05 2.28 -0.46
C ALA A 39 0.84 2.19 -1.71
N GLN A 40 0.26 2.42 -2.90
CA GLN A 40 1.00 2.44 -4.15
C GLN A 40 2.06 3.55 -4.18
N GLY A 41 1.70 4.76 -3.75
CA GLY A 41 2.62 5.88 -3.68
C GLY A 41 3.80 5.63 -2.74
N LEU A 42 3.54 5.07 -1.54
CA LEU A 42 4.61 4.76 -0.59
C LEU A 42 5.51 3.63 -1.06
N MET A 43 4.96 2.55 -1.64
CA MET A 43 5.77 1.48 -2.23
C MET A 43 6.67 2.03 -3.35
N PHE A 44 6.14 2.89 -4.21
CA PHE A 44 6.92 3.52 -5.27
C PHE A 44 8.04 4.40 -4.71
N VAL A 45 7.73 5.32 -3.79
CA VAL A 45 8.72 6.23 -3.19
C VAL A 45 9.76 5.45 -2.39
N GLY A 46 9.33 4.50 -1.56
CA GLY A 46 10.22 3.71 -0.73
C GLY A 46 11.15 2.81 -1.53
N GLY A 47 10.61 2.11 -2.54
CA GLY A 47 11.39 1.19 -3.37
C GLY A 47 12.26 1.90 -4.42
N HIS A 48 11.74 2.92 -5.11
CA HIS A 48 12.43 3.54 -6.25
C HIS A 48 13.20 4.81 -5.92
N MET A 49 12.76 5.61 -4.94
CA MET A 49 13.43 6.88 -4.63
C MET A 49 14.36 6.77 -3.42
N LEU A 50 13.95 6.03 -2.40
CA LEU A 50 14.70 5.87 -1.16
C LEU A 50 15.54 4.60 -1.12
N HIS A 51 15.41 3.72 -2.12
CA HIS A 51 16.07 2.41 -2.20
C HIS A 51 15.97 1.60 -0.89
N LEU A 52 14.82 1.72 -0.20
CA LEU A 52 14.58 0.95 1.01
C LEU A 52 14.46 -0.52 0.60
N SER A 53 15.39 -1.33 1.08
CA SER A 53 15.39 -2.77 0.84
C SER A 53 15.75 -3.50 2.13
N PHE A 54 14.73 -4.13 2.71
CA PHE A 54 14.87 -4.97 3.90
C PHE A 54 14.08 -6.27 3.68
N GLY A 55 14.67 -7.38 4.13
CA GLY A 55 14.09 -8.71 4.00
C GLY A 55 14.45 -9.43 2.70
N PRO A 56 13.84 -10.60 2.46
CA PRO A 56 14.14 -11.43 1.29
C PRO A 56 13.75 -10.73 -0.01
N ILE A 57 14.67 -10.77 -0.97
CA ILE A 57 14.47 -10.30 -2.34
C ILE A 57 14.00 -11.47 -3.18
N ILE A 58 12.88 -11.30 -3.87
CA ILE A 58 12.34 -12.30 -4.80
C ILE A 58 12.27 -11.67 -6.19
N ASP A 59 12.60 -12.46 -7.20
CA ASP A 59 12.40 -12.07 -8.59
C ASP A 59 10.95 -12.36 -9.01
N LEU A 60 10.19 -11.30 -9.26
CA LEU A 60 8.82 -11.36 -9.74
C LEU A 60 8.79 -10.97 -11.22
N GLY A 61 8.97 -11.96 -12.09
CA GLY A 61 8.88 -11.79 -13.54
C GLY A 61 9.97 -10.89 -14.13
N GLY A 62 11.21 -10.98 -13.63
CA GLY A 62 12.35 -10.17 -14.08
C GLY A 62 12.48 -8.84 -13.34
N THR A 63 11.89 -8.72 -12.14
CA THR A 63 11.99 -7.53 -11.29
C THR A 63 12.32 -7.97 -9.87
N ALA A 64 13.56 -7.76 -9.45
CA ALA A 64 14.03 -8.06 -8.10
C ALA A 64 13.38 -7.11 -7.10
N THR A 65 12.56 -7.64 -6.19
CA THR A 65 11.72 -6.85 -5.28
C THR A 65 11.90 -7.31 -3.84
N PRO A 66 12.16 -6.39 -2.88
CA PRO A 66 12.12 -6.69 -1.45
C PRO A 66 10.67 -6.80 -0.97
N ILE A 67 10.09 -8.00 -1.05
CA ILE A 67 8.66 -8.27 -0.77
C ILE A 67 8.21 -7.71 0.58
N VAL A 68 9.03 -7.91 1.62
CA VAL A 68 8.69 -7.48 2.98
C VAL A 68 8.60 -5.96 3.07
N THR A 69 9.49 -5.25 2.38
CA THR A 69 9.49 -3.79 2.38
C THR A 69 8.24 -3.24 1.69
N ASP A 70 7.86 -3.81 0.53
CA ASP A 70 6.65 -3.41 -0.18
C ASP A 70 5.38 -3.63 0.66
N ILE A 71 5.26 -4.78 1.32
CA ILE A 71 4.13 -5.07 2.21
C ILE A 71 4.05 -4.07 3.35
N ILE A 72 5.17 -3.74 4.00
CA ILE A 72 5.21 -2.78 5.10
C ILE A 72 4.81 -1.38 4.61
N LEU A 73 5.38 -0.93 3.49
CA LEU A 73 5.06 0.38 2.90
C LEU A 73 3.59 0.46 2.48
N ALA A 74 3.05 -0.62 1.90
CA ALA A 74 1.64 -0.71 1.54
C ALA A 74 0.73 -0.60 2.77
N LEU A 75 1.05 -1.29 3.87
CA LEU A 75 0.31 -1.19 5.12
C LEU A 75 0.36 0.24 5.66
N ILE A 76 1.52 0.87 5.72
CA ILE A 76 1.67 2.25 6.20
C ILE A 76 0.79 3.20 5.36
N GLY A 77 0.89 3.13 4.02
CA GLY A 77 0.08 3.94 3.13
C GLY A 77 -1.42 3.69 3.29
N ALA A 78 -1.83 2.42 3.39
CA ALA A 78 -3.21 2.04 3.63
C ALA A 78 -3.78 2.60 4.95
N PHE A 79 -3.00 2.54 6.03
CA PHE A 79 -3.39 3.09 7.33
C PHE A 79 -3.48 4.62 7.32
N LEU A 80 -2.57 5.30 6.62
CA LEU A 80 -2.66 6.75 6.40
C LEU A 80 -3.91 7.12 5.61
N GLY A 81 -4.23 6.38 4.55
CA GLY A 81 -5.43 6.61 3.75
C GLY A 81 -6.71 6.43 4.56
N ALA A 82 -6.78 5.37 5.37
CA ALA A 82 -7.91 5.14 6.27
C ALA A 82 -8.04 6.24 7.35
N PHE A 83 -6.92 6.73 7.87
CA PHE A 83 -6.90 7.84 8.81
C PHE A 83 -7.42 9.14 8.18
N LEU A 84 -6.92 9.49 6.99
CA LEU A 84 -7.36 10.66 6.24
C LEU A 84 -8.86 10.58 5.92
N ALA A 85 -9.34 9.45 5.42
CA ALA A 85 -10.76 9.25 5.13
C ALA A 85 -11.65 9.47 6.36
N LYS A 86 -11.18 9.05 7.54
CA LYS A 86 -11.87 9.27 8.81
C LYS A 86 -11.83 10.73 9.26
N ALA A 87 -10.72 11.44 9.04
CA ALA A 87 -10.59 12.86 9.32
C ALA A 87 -11.55 13.70 8.45
N PHE A 88 -11.60 13.43 7.15
CA PHE A 88 -12.51 14.11 6.22
C PHE A 88 -13.99 13.90 6.56
N ARG A 89 -14.36 12.75 7.16
CA ARG A 89 -15.73 12.52 7.62
C ARG A 89 -16.06 13.26 8.92
N ARG A 90 -15.08 13.52 9.80
CA ARG A 90 -15.30 14.27 11.06
C ARG A 90 -15.42 15.78 10.84
N GLY A 91 -14.92 16.29 9.73
CA GLY A 91 -15.05 17.70 9.34
C GLY A 91 -16.38 18.06 8.67
N ARG A 92 -17.34 17.11 8.60
CA ARG A 92 -18.72 17.31 8.16
C ARG A 92 -19.66 16.93 9.30
#